data_AF-A0A7X8NBE9-F1
#
_entry.id   AF-A0A7X8NBE9-F1
#
_cell.length_a   1.000
_cell.length_b   1.000
_cell.length_c   1.000
_cell.angle_alpha   90.00
_cell.angle_beta   90.00
_cell.angle_gamma   90.00
#
_symmetry.space_group_name_H-M   'P 1'
#
loop_
_entity.id
_entity.type
_entity.pdbx_description
1 polymer ?
#
loop_
_entity_poly.entity_id
_entity_poly.type
_entity_poly.pdbx_seq_one_letter_code
_entity_poly.pdbx_strand_id
1 'polypeptide(L)'
;MRTEIDILENEILEKYPEVLDILLCDQTTQKNIIWATSNYEHIGESYLENKQIKSELITGINGDVIMPRVQKDQFLQQSRVKNMAEVFTPSWICNAQNNLIDSAWFERKNVFNK
;
A
#
# COMPACT_ATOMS: atom_id res chain seq x y z
N MET A 1 -16.21 14.50 3.74
CA MET A 1 -15.82 13.28 4.46
C MET A 1 -14.57 12.76 3.77
N ARG A 2 -13.42 12.70 4.45
CA ARG A 2 -12.30 11.92 3.92
C ARG A 2 -12.73 10.46 4.10
N THR A 3 -13.16 9.81 3.04
CA THR A 3 -13.06 8.35 2.99
C THR A 3 -11.58 8.06 3.09
N GLU A 4 -11.15 7.57 4.24
CA GLU A 4 -9.82 6.99 4.37
C GLU A 4 -9.72 5.91 3.30
N ILE A 5 -8.79 6.09 2.36
CA ILE A 5 -8.57 5.15 1.26
C ILE A 5 -7.75 4.01 1.83
N ASP A 6 -8.33 3.26 2.76
CA ASP A 6 -7.68 2.14 3.42
C ASP A 6 -8.41 0.83 3.10
N ILE A 7 -7.66 -0.25 3.14
CA ILE A 7 -8.23 -1.59 3.14
C ILE A 7 -8.59 -1.90 4.60
N LEU A 8 -9.73 -2.55 4.83
CA LEU A 8 -10.14 -2.98 6.16
C LEU A 8 -9.95 -4.49 6.25
N GLU A 9 -8.76 -4.93 6.64
CA GLU A 9 -8.36 -6.34 6.70
C GLU A 9 -9.32 -7.16 7.55
N ASN A 10 -9.83 -6.57 8.64
CA ASN A 10 -10.84 -7.18 9.49
C ASN A 10 -12.16 -7.42 8.75
N GLU A 11 -12.60 -6.49 7.91
CA GLU A 11 -13.80 -6.71 7.09
C GLU A 11 -13.59 -7.79 6.03
N ILE A 12 -12.37 -7.88 5.47
CA ILE A 12 -12.02 -8.94 4.52
C ILE A 12 -12.05 -10.29 5.23
N LEU A 13 -11.43 -10.40 6.41
CA LEU A 13 -11.41 -11.64 7.19
C LEU A 13 -12.83 -12.09 7.56
N GLU A 14 -13.71 -11.17 7.97
CA GLU A 14 -15.09 -11.47 8.32
C GLU A 14 -15.92 -11.93 7.11
N LYS A 15 -15.81 -11.23 5.97
CA LYS A 15 -16.61 -11.54 4.78
C LYS A 15 -16.05 -12.71 3.98
N TYR A 16 -14.73 -12.85 3.94
CA TYR A 16 -14.00 -13.78 3.08
C TYR A 16 -12.75 -14.34 3.80
N PRO A 17 -12.94 -15.32 4.71
CA PRO A 17 -11.88 -15.80 5.61
C PRO A 17 -10.60 -16.29 4.92
N GLU A 18 -10.71 -16.85 3.72
CA GLU A 18 -9.57 -17.44 2.99
C GLU A 18 -8.82 -16.43 2.10
N VAL A 19 -9.37 -15.24 1.87
CA VAL A 19 -8.82 -14.30 0.88
C VAL A 19 -7.44 -13.81 1.26
N LEU A 20 -7.21 -13.49 2.54
CA LEU A 20 -5.90 -13.01 2.99
C LEU A 20 -4.83 -14.10 2.85
N ASP A 21 -5.14 -15.35 3.17
CA ASP A 21 -4.17 -16.45 3.03
C ASP A 21 -3.81 -16.69 1.55
N ILE A 22 -4.78 -16.53 0.64
CA ILE A 22 -4.53 -16.61 -0.80
C ILE A 22 -3.67 -15.43 -1.27
N LEU A 23 -3.99 -14.21 -0.86
CA LEU A 23 -3.28 -12.99 -1.30
C LEU A 23 -1.86 -12.91 -0.76
N LEU A 24 -1.61 -13.46 0.43
CA LEU A 24 -0.27 -13.48 1.03
C LEU A 24 0.64 -14.55 0.42
N CYS A 25 0.10 -15.55 -0.26
CA CYS A 25 0.90 -16.65 -0.84
C CYS A 25 1.64 -16.23 -2.13
N ASP A 26 2.97 -16.34 -2.12
CA ASP A 26 3.79 -16.29 -3.33
C ASP A 26 3.65 -17.62 -4.09
N GLN A 27 3.11 -17.53 -5.30
CA GLN A 27 2.86 -18.68 -6.17
C GLN A 27 4.14 -19.36 -6.66
N THR A 28 5.29 -18.67 -6.58
CA THR A 28 6.58 -19.26 -6.99
C THR A 28 7.12 -20.21 -5.92
N THR A 29 7.12 -19.78 -4.67
CA THR A 29 7.70 -20.53 -3.54
C THR A 29 6.67 -21.30 -2.72
N GLN A 30 5.38 -21.07 -2.93
CA GLN A 30 4.26 -21.64 -2.16
C GLN A 30 4.37 -21.31 -0.66
N LYS A 31 4.97 -20.17 -0.34
CA LYS A 31 5.12 -19.60 1.00
C LYS A 31 4.52 -18.21 1.01
N ASN A 32 4.25 -17.67 2.18
CA ASN A 32 3.77 -16.29 2.25
C ASN A 32 4.90 -15.31 1.90
N ILE A 33 4.53 -14.16 1.36
CA ILE A 33 5.42 -13.02 1.17
C ILE A 33 6.00 -12.56 2.52
N ILE A 34 7.18 -11.94 2.48
CA ILE A 34 7.88 -11.44 3.67
C ILE A 34 7.65 -9.93 3.86
N TRP A 35 7.90 -9.41 5.07
CA TRP A 35 7.80 -7.99 5.36
C TRP A 35 8.74 -7.11 4.53
N ALA A 36 9.95 -7.59 4.25
CA ALA A 36 10.98 -6.93 3.44
C ALA A 36 11.34 -5.48 3.88
N THR A 37 11.03 -5.12 5.13
CA THR A 37 11.36 -3.83 5.73
C THR A 37 11.42 -3.96 7.24
N SER A 38 12.32 -3.19 7.86
CA SER A 38 12.45 -3.12 9.33
C SER A 38 11.44 -2.19 10.00
N ASN A 39 10.52 -1.57 9.25
CA ASN A 39 9.56 -0.60 9.80
C ASN A 39 8.66 -1.19 10.89
N TYR A 40 8.47 -2.51 10.92
CA TYR A 40 7.55 -3.21 11.81
C TYR A 40 8.25 -3.94 12.96
N GLU A 41 9.59 -3.93 13.03
CA GLU A 41 10.36 -4.70 14.02
C GLU A 41 10.00 -4.35 15.47
N HIS A 42 9.61 -3.10 15.70
CA HIS A 42 9.19 -2.61 17.02
C HIS A 42 7.92 -3.30 17.56
N ILE A 43 7.15 -3.98 16.70
CA ILE A 43 5.94 -4.73 17.09
C ILE A 43 6.31 -6.13 17.62
N GLY A 44 7.40 -6.73 17.13
CA GLY A 44 7.93 -8.00 17.65
C GLY A 44 8.65 -8.86 16.61
N GLU A 45 9.20 -9.99 17.04
CA GLU A 45 10.05 -10.86 16.20
C GLU A 45 9.35 -11.44 14.97
N SER A 46 8.03 -11.57 14.98
CA SER A 46 7.26 -12.03 13.82
C SER A 46 7.15 -10.98 12.70
N TYR A 47 7.56 -9.74 12.98
CA TYR A 47 7.54 -8.59 12.08
C TYR A 47 8.92 -8.20 11.54
N LEU A 48 9.94 -9.04 11.79
CA LEU A 48 11.27 -8.84 11.20
C LEU A 48 11.19 -8.93 9.68
N GLU A 49 12.07 -8.20 8.99
CA GLU A 49 12.07 -8.05 7.53
C GLU A 49 12.10 -9.38 6.75
N ASN A 50 12.70 -10.42 7.33
CA ASN A 50 12.84 -11.74 6.72
C ASN A 50 11.74 -12.74 7.12
N LYS A 51 10.73 -12.31 7.89
CA LYS A 51 9.61 -13.15 8.32
C LYS A 51 8.45 -13.04 7.36
N GLN A 52 7.73 -14.16 7.24
CA GLN A 52 6.52 -14.25 6.44
C GLN A 52 5.37 -13.50 7.12
N ILE A 53 4.60 -12.78 6.32
CA ILE A 53 3.36 -12.14 6.75
C ILE A 53 2.29 -13.23 6.86
N LYS A 54 1.62 -13.29 8.00
CA LYS A 54 0.47 -14.18 8.21
C LYS A 54 -0.79 -13.37 8.46
N SER A 55 -1.96 -13.91 8.14
CA SER A 55 -3.23 -13.22 8.28
C SER A 55 -3.47 -12.74 9.72
N GLU A 56 -3.07 -13.51 10.74
CA GLU A 56 -3.16 -13.10 12.15
C GLU A 56 -2.26 -11.91 12.54
N LEU A 57 -1.23 -11.61 11.76
CA LEU A 57 -0.32 -10.48 12.00
C LEU A 57 -0.84 -9.16 11.40
N ILE A 58 -1.93 -9.22 10.61
CA ILE A 58 -2.51 -8.06 9.93
C ILE A 58 -4.03 -7.96 10.14
N THR A 59 -4.56 -8.70 11.11
CA THR A 59 -6.00 -8.73 11.44
C THR A 59 -6.19 -8.66 12.96
N GLY A 60 -7.45 -8.60 13.39
CA GLY A 60 -7.85 -8.39 14.78
C GLY A 60 -7.31 -7.07 15.30
N ILE A 61 -6.57 -7.14 16.41
CA ILE A 61 -5.89 -5.98 17.01
C ILE A 61 -4.78 -5.41 16.12
N ASN A 62 -4.32 -6.17 15.13
CA ASN A 62 -3.27 -5.78 14.18
C ASN A 62 -3.85 -5.29 12.84
N GLY A 63 -5.17 -5.05 12.76
CA GLY A 63 -5.83 -4.66 11.51
C GLY A 63 -5.19 -3.44 10.84
N ASP A 64 -4.76 -2.46 11.63
CA ASP A 64 -4.17 -1.22 11.10
C ASP A 64 -2.65 -1.31 10.87
N VAL A 65 -2.03 -2.50 10.97
CA VAL A 65 -0.58 -2.64 10.80
C VAL A 65 -0.17 -2.32 9.37
N ILE A 66 -0.90 -2.86 8.38
CA ILE A 66 -0.72 -2.51 6.97
C ILE A 66 -1.71 -1.41 6.66
N MET A 67 -1.20 -0.30 6.13
CA MET A 67 -2.03 0.83 5.72
C MET A 67 -1.31 1.57 4.58
N PRO A 68 -2.06 2.28 3.72
CA PRO A 68 -1.55 3.15 2.70
C PRO A 68 -0.47 4.08 3.20
N ARG A 69 0.51 4.32 2.34
CA ARG A 69 1.68 5.13 2.64
C ARG A 69 1.33 6.54 3.14
N VAL A 70 0.23 7.11 2.64
CA VAL A 70 -0.29 8.43 3.00
C VAL A 70 -0.84 8.51 4.43
N GLN A 71 -1.26 7.37 5.01
CA GLN A 71 -1.77 7.28 6.38
C GLN A 71 -0.69 6.95 7.42
N LYS A 72 0.49 6.46 6.98
CA LYS A 72 1.62 6.19 7.88
C LYS A 72 2.11 7.46 8.59
N ASP A 73 2.81 7.29 9.71
CA ASP A 73 3.35 8.40 10.49
C ASP A 73 4.14 9.43 9.64
N GLN A 74 3.92 10.72 9.93
CA GLN A 74 4.47 11.82 9.16
C GLN A 74 5.99 11.92 9.26
N PHE A 75 6.59 11.56 10.41
CA PHE A 75 8.05 11.52 10.54
C PHE A 75 8.65 10.40 9.69
N LEU A 76 8.02 9.22 9.67
CA LEU A 76 8.43 8.12 8.78
C LEU A 76 8.27 8.48 7.30
N GLN A 77 7.24 9.25 6.94
CA GLN A 77 7.09 9.81 5.60
C GLN A 77 8.29 10.71 5.24
N GLN A 78 8.58 11.71 6.06
CA GLN A 78 9.68 12.67 5.82
C GLN A 78 11.05 11.97 5.78
N SER A 79 11.29 11.03 6.68
CA SER A 79 12.55 10.29 6.74
C SER A 79 12.83 9.55 5.44
N ARG A 80 11.82 8.92 4.82
CA ARG A 80 12.01 8.18 3.56
C ARG A 80 12.12 9.07 2.34
N VAL A 81 11.43 10.22 2.29
CA VAL A 81 11.67 11.23 1.24
C VAL A 81 13.16 11.60 1.23
N LYS A 82 13.74 11.81 2.41
CA LYS A 82 15.15 12.18 2.57
C LYS A 82 16.12 11.02 2.32
N ASN A 83 15.85 9.86 2.91
CA ASN A 83 16.80 8.74 2.97
C ASN A 83 16.68 7.76 1.79
N MET A 84 15.47 7.63 1.23
CA MET A 84 15.15 6.67 0.16
C MET A 84 14.78 7.37 -1.16
N ALA A 85 14.87 8.70 -1.22
CA ALA A 85 14.43 9.51 -2.35
C ALA A 85 12.98 9.21 -2.79
N GLU A 86 12.12 8.91 -1.83
CA GLU A 86 10.69 8.70 -2.09
C GLU A 86 10.07 10.04 -2.53
N VAL A 87 9.48 10.09 -3.73
CA VAL A 87 8.86 11.30 -4.28
C VAL A 87 7.37 11.08 -4.48
N PHE A 88 6.55 11.97 -3.93
CA PHE A 88 5.12 12.00 -4.19
C PHE A 88 4.81 13.07 -5.23
N THR A 89 4.49 12.65 -6.46
CA THR A 89 4.06 13.57 -7.51
C THR A 89 2.59 13.94 -7.27
N PRO A 90 2.26 15.23 -7.09
CA PRO A 90 0.87 15.64 -6.91
C PRO A 90 0.01 15.21 -8.09
N SER A 91 -1.19 14.67 -7.82
CA SER A 91 -2.07 14.13 -8.87
C SER A 91 -2.40 15.15 -9.97
N TRP A 92 -2.50 16.44 -9.64
CA TRP A 92 -2.74 17.48 -10.65
C TRP A 92 -1.59 17.63 -11.65
N ILE A 93 -0.35 17.36 -11.25
CA ILE A 93 0.82 17.34 -12.15
C ILE A 93 0.71 16.13 -13.08
N CYS A 94 0.43 14.93 -12.53
CA CYS A 94 0.22 13.73 -13.34
C CYS A 94 -0.93 13.94 -14.35
N ASN A 95 -2.04 14.54 -13.91
CA ASN A 95 -3.18 14.85 -14.77
C ASN A 95 -2.79 15.81 -15.90
N ALA A 96 -2.03 16.88 -15.58
CA ALA A 96 -1.56 17.83 -16.58
C ALA A 96 -0.65 17.16 -17.62
N GLN A 97 0.28 16.31 -17.17
CA GLN A 97 1.20 15.59 -18.05
C GLN A 97 0.48 14.56 -18.93
N ASN A 98 -0.42 13.76 -18.36
CA ASN A 98 -1.16 12.75 -19.12
C ASN A 98 -2.10 13.42 -20.14
N ASN A 99 -2.86 14.45 -19.74
CA ASN A 99 -3.74 15.16 -20.68
C ASN A 99 -2.98 15.86 -21.81
N LEU A 100 -1.74 16.30 -21.58
CA LEU A 100 -0.92 16.90 -22.63
C LEU A 100 -0.69 15.91 -23.78
N ILE A 101 -0.26 14.68 -23.44
CA ILE A 101 0.00 13.62 -24.41
C ILE A 101 -1.32 13.11 -25.02
N ASP A 102 -2.32 12.85 -24.19
CA ASP A 102 -3.62 12.36 -24.64
C ASP A 102 -4.31 13.33 -25.60
N SER A 103 -4.25 14.64 -25.34
CA SER A 103 -4.86 15.63 -26.22
C SER A 103 -4.19 15.66 -27.59
N ALA A 104 -2.87 15.47 -27.64
CA ALA A 104 -2.11 15.41 -28.88
C ALA A 104 -2.40 14.11 -29.67
N TRP A 105 -2.62 12.99 -28.97
CA TRP A 105 -2.88 11.69 -29.58
C TRP A 105 -4.33 11.50 -30.02
N PHE A 106 -5.29 11.86 -29.16
CA PHE A 106 -6.73 11.63 -29.38
C PHE A 106 -7.46 12.84 -29.95
N GLU A 107 -6.76 13.97 -30.16
CA GLU A 107 -7.29 15.21 -30.72
C GLU A 107 -8.51 15.79 -29.94
N ARG A 108 -8.64 15.43 -28.66
CA ARG A 108 -9.68 15.95 -27.76
C ARG A 108 -9.16 16.06 -26.33
N LYS A 109 -9.67 17.06 -25.59
CA LYS A 109 -9.25 17.32 -24.21
C LYS A 109 -9.93 16.37 -23.21
N ASN A 110 -9.33 16.29 -22.01
CA ASN A 110 -9.91 15.62 -20.84
C ASN A 110 -10.20 14.13 -21.07
N VAL A 111 -9.26 13.44 -21.72
CA VAL A 111 -9.36 11.99 -21.99
C VAL A 111 -8.95 11.20 -20.75
N PHE A 112 -7.84 11.57 -20.11
CA PHE A 112 -7.35 10.93 -18.90
C PHE A 112 -8.30 11.14 -17.71
N ASN A 113 -8.76 12.38 -17.53
CA ASN A 113 -9.70 12.75 -16.49
C ASN A 113 -10.60 13.90 -16.97
N LYS A 114 -11.88 13.87 -16.56
CA LYS A 114 -12.89 14.90 -16.83
C LYS A 114 -12.90 15.99 -15.78
#